data_AF-A0A8I1WBZ4-F1
#
_entry.id   AF-A0A8I1WBZ4-F1
#
_cell.length_a   1.000
_cell.length_b   1.000
_cell.length_c   1.000
_cell.angle_alpha   90.00
_cell.angle_beta   90.00
_cell.angle_gamma   90.00
#
_symmetry.space_group_name_H-M   'P 1'
#
loop_
_entity.id
_entity.type
_entity.pdbx_description
1 polymer ?
#
loop_
_entity_poly.entity_id
_entity_poly.type
_entity_poly.pdbx_seq_one_letter_code
_entity_poly.pdbx_strand_id
1 'polypeptide(L)' 'MAGRSVVEMGVAACGKASVGATLANALSAKFIDGDDWHP' A
#
# COMPACT_ATOMS: atom_id res chain seq x y z
N MET A 1 -16.27 -14.16 5.59
CA MET A 1 -15.04 -13.79 6.33
C MET A 1 -14.66 -12.38 5.94
N ALA A 2 -14.40 -11.49 6.89
CA ALA A 2 -13.92 -10.15 6.57
C ALA A 2 -12.41 -10.23 6.28
N GLY A 3 -12.00 -9.78 5.09
CA GLY A 3 -10.59 -9.60 4.76
C GLY A 3 -9.97 -8.47 5.57
N ARG A 4 -8.64 -8.47 5.72
CA ARG A 4 -7.90 -7.35 6.34
C ARG A 4 -7.40 -6.43 5.24
N SER A 5 -7.54 -5.13 5.45
CA SER A 5 -6.99 -4.09 4.58
C SER A 5 -6.04 -3.22 5.39
N VAL A 6 -4.90 -2.87 4.81
CA VAL A 6 -3.90 -1.96 5.39
C VAL A 6 -3.83 -0.74 4.49
N VAL A 7 -3.86 0.45 5.09
CA VAL A 7 -3.77 1.74 4.38
C VAL A 7 -2.58 2.50 4.95
N GLU A 8 -1.60 2.80 4.09
CA GLU A 8 -0.47 3.66 4.44
C GLU A 8 -0.73 5.10 3.99
N MET A 9 -0.71 6.03 4.95
CA MET A 9 -0.86 7.46 4.73
C MET A 9 0.41 8.20 5.17
N GLY A 10 0.70 9.34 4.54
CA GLY A 10 1.90 10.12 4.80
C GLY A 10 2.14 11.17 3.72
N VAL A 11 3.08 12.09 3.97
CA VAL A 11 3.44 13.16 3.01
C VAL A 11 4.06 12.60 1.72
N ALA A 12 4.04 13.39 0.64
CA ALA A 12 4.65 12.98 -0.62
C ALA A 12 6.15 12.65 -0.43
N ALA A 13 6.65 11.66 -1.18
CA ALA A 13 8.03 11.17 -1.13
C ALA A 13 8.53 10.61 0.22
N CYS A 14 7.66 10.33 1.21
CA CYS A 14 8.07 9.71 2.48
C CYS A 14 8.30 8.18 2.40
N GLY A 15 8.25 7.59 1.20
CA GLY A 15 8.54 6.17 0.99
C GLY A 15 7.36 5.19 1.11
N LYS A 16 6.10 5.67 1.12
CA LYS A 16 4.89 4.82 1.24
C LYS A 16 4.88 3.66 0.25
N ALA A 17 5.12 3.91 -1.03
CA ALA A 17 5.09 2.86 -2.04
C ALA A 17 6.13 1.75 -1.79
N SER A 18 7.35 2.11 -1.38
CA SER A 18 8.41 1.13 -1.07
C SER A 18 8.07 0.28 0.15
N VAL A 19 7.55 0.90 1.22
CA VAL A 19 7.14 0.17 2.43
C VAL A 19 5.93 -0.71 2.13
N GLY A 20 4.89 -0.17 1.48
CA GLY A 20 3.67 -0.89 1.17
C GLY A 20 3.89 -2.10 0.25
N ALA A 21 4.77 -1.99 -0.75
CA ALA A 21 5.14 -3.13 -1.60
C ALA A 21 5.84 -4.25 -0.78
N THR A 22 6.75 -3.88 0.11
CA THR A 22 7.46 -4.83 0.98
C THR A 22 6.51 -5.50 1.98
N LEU A 23 5.61 -4.71 2.57
CA LEU A 23 4.60 -5.19 3.53
C LEU A 23 3.60 -6.13 2.85
N ALA A 24 3.13 -5.79 1.65
CA ALA A 24 2.23 -6.64 0.87
C ALA A 24 2.87 -7.99 0.54
N ASN A 25 4.15 -7.99 0.15
CA ASN A 25 4.91 -9.23 -0.08
C ASN A 25 4.99 -10.09 1.18
N ALA A 26 5.37 -9.49 2.31
CA ALA A 26 5.47 -10.19 3.60
C ALA A 26 4.13 -10.78 4.08
N LEU A 27 3.02 -10.14 3.76
CA LEU A 27 1.68 -10.58 4.13
C LEU A 27 0.99 -11.44 3.06
N SER A 28 1.66 -11.73 1.93
CA SER A 28 1.03 -12.38 0.77
C SER A 28 -0.27 -11.67 0.34
N ALA A 29 -0.26 -10.34 0.42
CA ALA A 29 -1.37 -9.45 0.10
C ALA A 29 -1.16 -8.74 -1.25
N LYS A 30 -2.22 -8.14 -1.77
CA LYS A 30 -2.14 -7.30 -2.97
C LYS A 30 -1.70 -5.88 -2.58
N PHE A 31 -0.64 -5.39 -3.20
CA PHE A 31 -0.28 -3.97 -3.15
C PHE A 31 -1.12 -3.17 -4.16
N ILE A 32 -1.60 -2.01 -3.75
CA ILE A 32 -2.36 -1.06 -4.59
C ILE A 32 -1.79 0.33 -4.28
N ASP A 33 -1.22 1.00 -5.27
CA ASP A 33 -0.85 2.41 -5.13
C ASP A 33 -2.09 3.27 -5.41
N GLY A 34 -2.41 4.19 -4.51
CA GLY A 34 -3.53 5.10 -4.68
C GLY A 34 -3.26 6.14 -5.76
N ASP A 35 -1.98 6.46 -6.01
CA ASP A 35 -1.58 7.48 -6.97
C ASP A 35 -1.82 7.02 -8.42
N ASP A 36 -1.78 5.70 -8.68
CA ASP A 36 -2.02 5.08 -10.00
C ASP A 36 -3.45 5.28 -10.53
N TRP A 37 -4.39 5.67 -9.65
CA TRP A 37 -5.81 5.86 -9.97
C TRP A 37 -6.20 7.34 -10.01
N HIS A 38 -5.23 8.26 -10.01
CA HIS A 38 -5.52 9.67 -10.26
C HIS A 38 -5.93 9.90 -11.73
N PRO A 39 -7.03 10.65 -11.98
CA PRO A 39 -7.46 11.01 -13.34
C PRO A 39 -6.49 11.96 -14.06
#